data_AF-A0A346YQ50-F1
#
_entry.id   AF-A0A346YQ50-F1
#
_cell.length_a   1.000
_cell.length_b   1.000
_cell.length_c   1.000
_cell.angle_alpha   90.00
_cell.angle_beta   90.00
_cell.angle_gamma   90.00
#
_symmetry.space_group_name_H-M   'P 1'
#
loop_
_entity.id
_entity.type
_entity.pdbx_description
1 polymer ?
#
loop_
_entity_poly.entity_id
_entity_poly.type
_entity_poly.pdbx_seq_one_letter_code
_entity_poly.pdbx_strand_id
1 'polypeptide(L)' 'MSRSKKPLDLTSTLREVRVPLIEVECRACDRSGSLDRAALIKKHGAAVTFARLRRMAAMGCTRLISEDGDRCGTRFPGIM' A
#
# COMPACT_ATOMS: atom_id res chain seq x y z
N MET A 1 21.30 -3.60 17.60
CA MET A 1 21.47 -3.19 16.18
C MET A 1 20.18 -2.53 15.71
N SER A 2 20.05 -1.23 15.95
CA SER A 2 18.89 -0.45 15.55
C SER A 2 18.95 -0.26 14.04
N ARG A 3 18.15 -1.04 13.29
CA ARG A 3 17.95 -0.78 11.87
C ARG A 3 17.40 0.64 11.77
N SER A 4 18.16 1.56 11.19
CA SER A 4 17.65 2.86 10.77
C SER A 4 16.41 2.62 9.93
N LYS A 5 15.23 2.77 10.55
CA LYS A 5 13.96 2.71 9.83
C LYS A 5 13.94 3.99 9.00
N LYS A 6 14.37 3.91 7.73
CA LYS A 6 13.96 4.90 6.75
C LYS A 6 12.43 5.00 6.87
N PRO A 7 11.86 6.21 6.88
CA PRO A 7 10.42 6.34 6.75
C PRO A 7 10.02 5.60 5.48
N LEU A 8 9.20 4.57 5.62
CA LEU A 8 8.71 3.81 4.48
C LEU A 8 7.70 4.71 3.78
N ASP A 9 7.86 4.90 2.49
CA ASP A 9 6.95 5.71 1.68
C ASP A 9 6.41 4.88 0.51
N LEU A 10 5.70 5.52 -0.41
CA LEU A 10 5.14 4.82 -1.57
C LEU A 10 6.22 4.31 -2.55
N THR A 11 7.45 4.78 -2.46
CA THR A 11 8.59 4.29 -3.26
C THR A 11 9.21 3.03 -2.65
N SER A 12 8.99 2.78 -1.35
CA SER A 12 9.46 1.57 -0.68
C SER A 12 8.87 0.31 -1.30
N THR A 13 9.61 -0.79 -1.18
CA THR A 13 9.27 -2.11 -1.73
C THR A 13 8.88 -3.12 -0.65
N LEU A 14 8.23 -4.23 -1.05
CA LEU A 14 7.94 -5.36 -0.14
C LEU A 14 9.20 -6.07 0.39
N ARG A 15 10.39 -5.80 -0.16
CA ARG A 15 11.67 -6.25 0.41
C ARG A 15 12.01 -5.53 1.71
N GLU A 16 11.64 -4.25 1.80
CA GLU A 16 11.97 -3.39 2.94
C GLU A 16 10.98 -3.59 4.09
N VAL A 17 9.73 -3.93 3.76
CA VAL A 17 8.67 -4.21 4.73
C VAL A 17 8.59 -5.70 5.05
N ARG A 18 8.75 -6.04 6.33
CA ARG A 18 8.79 -7.45 6.81
C ARG A 18 7.57 -7.84 7.66
N VAL A 19 6.49 -7.06 7.63
CA VAL A 19 5.25 -7.44 8.31
C VAL A 19 4.52 -8.53 7.51
N PRO A 20 3.91 -9.53 8.17
CA PRO A 20 3.20 -10.60 7.46
C PRO A 20 1.91 -10.10 6.81
N LEU A 21 1.20 -9.21 7.49
CA LEU A 21 -0.04 -8.60 7.05
C LEU A 21 0.19 -7.09 6.85
N ILE A 22 -0.15 -6.59 5.67
CA ILE A 22 -0.06 -5.18 5.32
C ILE A 22 -1.47 -4.61 5.37
N GLU A 23 -1.74 -3.79 6.37
CA GLU A 23 -3.01 -3.08 6.47
C GLU A 23 -3.10 -2.03 5.38
N VAL A 24 -4.29 -1.88 4.80
CA VAL A 24 -4.60 -0.86 3.81
C VAL A 24 -5.93 -0.23 4.17
N GLU A 25 -5.99 1.09 4.14
CA GLU A 25 -7.24 1.80 4.31
C GLU A 25 -7.32 2.94 3.30
N CYS A 26 -8.53 3.33 2.94
CA CYS A 26 -8.80 4.49 2.12
C CYS A 26 -9.80 5.38 2.84
N ARG A 27 -9.31 6.45 3.49
CA ARG A 27 -10.14 7.40 4.24
C ARG A 27 -11.20 8.10 3.38
N ALA A 28 -10.95 8.21 2.08
CA ALA A 28 -11.90 8.84 1.17
C ALA A 28 -13.16 7.98 0.99
N CYS A 29 -13.03 6.65 0.96
CA CYS A 29 -14.17 5.75 0.78
C CYS A 29 -14.51 4.92 2.03
N ASP A 30 -13.85 5.23 3.15
CA ASP A 30 -13.94 4.54 4.43
C ASP A 30 -13.81 3.01 4.34
N ARG A 31 -13.01 2.54 3.37
CA ARG A 31 -12.73 1.11 3.19
C ARG A 31 -11.40 0.77 3.84
N SER A 32 -11.39 -0.28 4.63
CA SER A 32 -10.19 -0.89 5.20
C SER A 32 -10.07 -2.34 4.77
N GLY A 33 -8.85 -2.86 4.83
CA GLY A 33 -8.53 -4.21 4.44
C GLY A 33 -7.11 -4.57 4.82
N SER A 34 -6.71 -5.79 4.47
CA SER A 34 -5.40 -6.31 4.77
C SER A 34 -4.91 -7.17 3.62
N LEU A 35 -3.63 -7.04 3.30
CA LEU A 35 -2.97 -7.77 2.23
C LEU A 35 -1.91 -8.69 2.83
N ASP A 36 -1.99 -9.98 2.50
CA ASP A 36 -0.97 -10.93 2.88
C ASP A 36 0.32 -10.68 2.08
N ARG A 37 1.44 -10.46 2.78
CA ARG A 37 2.72 -10.16 2.15
C ARG A 37 3.22 -11.32 1.30
N ALA A 38 3.05 -12.56 1.73
CA ALA A 38 3.51 -13.72 0.97
C ALA A 38 2.73 -13.86 -0.34
N ALA A 39 1.41 -13.63 -0.31
CA ALA A 39 0.56 -13.61 -1.49
C ALA A 39 0.95 -12.47 -2.45
N LEU A 40 1.23 -11.27 -1.92
CA LEU A 40 1.71 -10.15 -2.74
C LEU A 40 3.06 -10.44 -3.40
N ILE A 41 4.02 -11.01 -2.66
CA ILE A 41 5.32 -11.41 -3.21
C ILE A 41 5.15 -12.49 -4.28
N LYS A 42 4.29 -13.49 -4.04
CA LYS A 42 4.02 -14.55 -5.01
C LYS A 42 3.40 -14.00 -6.30
N LYS A 43 2.52 -13.00 -6.19
CA LYS A 43 1.80 -12.43 -7.34
C LYS A 43 2.58 -11.35 -8.10
N HIS A 44 3.37 -10.53 -7.41
CA HIS A 44 3.99 -9.33 -7.98
C HIS A 44 5.51 -9.27 -7.83
N GLY A 45 6.10 -10.21 -7.09
CA GLY A 45 7.50 -10.17 -6.69
C GLY A 45 7.75 -9.24 -5.51
N ALA A 46 8.88 -9.45 -4.82
CA ALA A 46 9.23 -8.64 -3.65
C ALA A 46 9.69 -7.20 -4.01
N ALA A 47 9.99 -6.94 -5.29
CA ALA A 47 10.38 -5.61 -5.77
C ALA A 47 9.19 -4.69 -6.05
N VAL A 48 7.94 -5.16 -5.89
CA VAL A 48 6.77 -4.30 -6.05
C VAL A 48 6.78 -3.17 -5.02
N THR A 49 6.46 -1.96 -5.47
CA THR A 49 6.41 -0.75 -4.64
C THR A 49 5.03 -0.54 -4.03
N PHE A 50 4.98 0.16 -2.89
CA PHE A 50 3.71 0.55 -2.26
C PHE A 50 2.88 1.48 -3.14
N ALA A 51 3.48 2.28 -4.03
CA ALA A 51 2.76 3.06 -5.04
C ALA A 51 1.96 2.17 -5.99
N ARG A 52 2.50 1.01 -6.37
CA ARG A 52 1.79 0.03 -7.21
C ARG A 52 0.72 -0.70 -6.42
N LEU A 53 1.02 -1.10 -5.18
CA LEU A 53 0.03 -1.70 -4.28
C LEU A 53 -1.15 -0.75 -4.02
N ARG A 54 -0.88 0.55 -3.79
CA ARG A 54 -1.90 1.59 -3.56
C ARG A 54 -2.87 1.67 -4.74
N ARG A 55 -2.34 1.73 -5.96
CA ARG A 55 -3.16 1.77 -7.18
C ARG A 55 -4.04 0.53 -7.32
N MET A 56 -3.52 -0.65 -6.97
CA MET A 56 -4.29 -1.90 -7.02
C MET A 56 -5.38 -1.95 -5.94
N ALA A 57 -5.06 -1.56 -4.70
CA ALA A 57 -6.03 -1.50 -3.61
C ALA A 57 -7.09 -0.40 -3.82
N ALA A 58 -6.73 0.65 -4.55
CA ALA A 58 -7.64 1.71 -4.96
C ALA A 58 -8.50 1.33 -6.18
N MET A 59 -8.25 0.21 -6.86
CA MET A 59 -9.11 -0.23 -7.97
C MET A 59 -10.54 -0.45 -7.44
N GLY A 60 -11.52 0.15 -8.12
CA GLY A 60 -12.90 0.21 -7.63
C GLY A 60 -13.16 1.31 -6.60
N CYS A 61 -12.22 2.24 -6.37
CA CYS A 61 -12.49 3.52 -5.76
C CYS A 61 -12.94 4.51 -6.83
N THR A 62 -14.17 4.99 -6.76
CA THR A 62 -14.72 6.03 -7.66
C THR A 62 -13.92 7.33 -7.60
N ARG A 63 -13.15 7.55 -6.53
CA ARG A 63 -12.30 8.74 -6.34
C ARG A 63 -10.87 8.57 -6.87
N LEU A 64 -10.48 7.38 -7.34
CA LEU A 64 -9.17 7.16 -7.98
C LEU A 64 -9.10 7.81 -9.37
N ILE A 65 -10.22 7.82 -10.09
CA ILE A 65 -10.38 8.46 -11.41
C ILE A 65 -11.49 9.50 -11.28
N SER A 66 -11.27 10.52 -10.44
CA SER A 66 -12.18 11.67 -10.37
C SER A 66 -11.75 12.71 -11.42
N GLU A 67 -12.67 13.54 -11.89
CA GLU A 67 -12.37 14.64 -12.80
C GLU A 67 -11.34 15.62 -12.21
N ASP A 68 -11.33 15.78 -10.88
CA ASP A 68 -10.33 16.57 -10.14
C ASP A 68 -9.00 15.83 -9.88
N GLY A 69 -8.80 14.65 -10.48
CA GLY A 69 -7.61 13.81 -10.32
C GLY A 69 -7.73 12.71 -9.25
N ASP A 70 -6.59 12.14 -8.84
CA ASP A 70 -6.53 11.06 -7.84
C ASP A 70 -6.82 11.63 -6.43
N ARG A 71 -8.08 11.51 -6.00
CA ARG A 71 -8.54 11.82 -4.64
C ARG A 71 -8.64 10.58 -3.76
N CYS A 72 -8.00 9.48 -4.17
CA CYS A 72 -8.01 8.25 -3.41
C CYS A 72 -7.06 8.37 -2.21
N GLY A 73 -7.64 8.47 -1.01
CA GLY A 73 -6.92 8.51 0.27
C GLY A 73 -6.36 7.15 0.72
N THR A 74 -6.03 6.25 -0.22
CA THR A 74 -5.49 4.92 0.11
C THR A 74 -4.10 5.05 0.71
N ARG A 75 -3.91 4.47 1.89
CA ARG A 75 -2.68 4.48 2.67
C ARG A 75 -2.49 3.14 3.37
N PHE A 76 -1.29 2.93 3.92
CA PHE A 76 -0.90 1.70 4.61
C PHE A 76 -0.58 2.00 6.08
N PRO A 77 -1.59 2.01 6.96
CA PRO A 77 -1.39 2.29 8.38
C PRO A 77 -0.45 1.22 8.97
N GLY A 78 0.43 1.63 9.88
CA GLY A 78 1.32 0.71 10.61
C GLY A 78 2.66 0.40 9.95
N ILE A 79 2.86 0.79 8.68
CA ILE A 79 4.17 0.69 8.02
C ILE A 79 4.69 2.02 7.48
N MET A 80 3.79 2.96 7.15
CA MET A 80 4.11 4.29 6.62
C MET A 80 3.99 5.36 7.71
#